data_AF-A0A4Y2MQJ0-F1
#
_entry.id   AF-A0A4Y2MQJ0-F1
#
_cell.length_a   1.000
_cell.length_b   1.000
_cell.length_c   1.000
_cell.angle_alpha   90.00
_cell.angle_beta   90.00
_cell.angle_gamma   90.00
#
_symmetry.space_group_name_H-M   'P 1'
#
loop_
_entity.id
_entity.type
_entity.pdbx_description
1 polymer ?
#
loop_
_entity_poly.entity_id
_entity_poly.type
_entity_poly.pdbx_seq_one_letter_code
_entity_poly.pdbx_strand_id
1 'polypeptide(L)'
;MADEIDWNGFSKKTLTEEILRGLSDFVNWRYVFQHSPLSEVFIEEYATEEDWSIISRFQKLSESSMDKNEKDLKWSDLCRFQKMSEMFMVKHLDFLDWTAVSHHQTLSERIIKKYLEKLDMYLVSSSQKLSENMMRECEGRLDWKLITQYQSFDEKFSLEFQNKIDWCYIFKYKLHILSDEFYSLHYRKIVCILLAAICNQVSFYDPLNGP
;
A
#
# COMPACT_ATOMS: atom_id res chain seq x y z
N MET A 1 -44.38 -16.57 10.08
CA MET A 1 -43.36 -16.49 11.14
C MET A 1 -41.98 -16.17 10.57
N ALA A 2 -41.55 -16.79 9.46
CA ALA A 2 -40.32 -16.40 8.76
C ALA A 2 -40.37 -14.98 8.17
N ASP A 3 -41.55 -14.51 7.76
CA ASP A 3 -41.74 -13.17 7.16
C ASP A 3 -41.67 -12.01 8.17
N GLU A 4 -41.68 -12.30 9.47
CA GLU A 4 -41.57 -11.28 10.54
C GLU A 4 -40.12 -11.07 11.00
N ILE A 5 -39.18 -11.89 10.50
CA ILE A 5 -37.78 -11.83 10.89
C ILE A 5 -37.01 -10.91 9.94
N ASP A 6 -36.28 -9.94 10.49
CA ASP A 6 -35.30 -9.17 9.73
C ASP A 6 -34.08 -10.03 9.40
N TRP A 7 -34.16 -10.75 8.28
CA TRP A 7 -33.10 -11.63 7.79
C TRP A 7 -31.82 -10.89 7.44
N ASN A 8 -31.90 -9.62 7.02
CA ASN A 8 -30.72 -8.81 6.76
C ASN A 8 -29.98 -8.48 8.06
N GLY A 9 -30.70 -8.05 9.09
CA GLY A 9 -30.14 -7.83 10.43
C GLY A 9 -29.59 -9.12 11.04
N PHE A 10 -30.28 -10.25 10.82
CA PHE A 10 -29.82 -11.55 11.26
C PHE A 10 -28.50 -11.98 10.58
N SER A 11 -28.41 -11.87 9.24
CA SER A 11 -27.23 -12.24 8.46
C SER A 11 -25.99 -11.38 8.69
N LYS A 12 -26.14 -10.21 9.30
CA LYS A 12 -24.99 -9.38 9.74
C LYS A 12 -24.35 -9.87 11.02
N LYS A 13 -25.03 -10.74 11.78
CA LYS A 13 -24.44 -11.35 12.98
C LYS A 13 -23.39 -12.38 12.55
N THR A 14 -22.43 -12.66 13.43
CA THR A 14 -21.51 -13.78 13.26
C THR A 14 -22.29 -15.08 13.51
N LEU A 15 -22.52 -15.85 12.46
CA LEU A 15 -23.28 -17.09 12.49
C LEU A 15 -22.35 -18.29 12.29
N THR A 16 -22.68 -19.42 12.91
CA THR A 16 -21.95 -20.68 12.66
C THR A 16 -22.40 -21.28 11.34
N GLU A 17 -21.51 -22.01 10.67
CA GLU A 17 -21.82 -22.70 9.42
C GLU A 17 -22.99 -23.68 9.58
N GLU A 18 -23.11 -24.36 10.74
CA GLU A 18 -24.23 -25.25 11.03
C GLU A 18 -25.59 -24.53 10.97
N ILE A 19 -25.68 -23.34 11.56
CA ILE A 19 -26.90 -22.52 11.52
C ILE A 19 -27.16 -22.04 10.09
N LEU A 20 -26.12 -21.64 9.36
CA LEU A 20 -26.22 -21.18 7.98
C LEU A 20 -26.74 -22.28 7.04
N ARG A 21 -26.33 -23.55 7.24
CA ARG A 21 -26.86 -24.69 6.47
C ARG A 21 -28.35 -24.89 6.67
N GLY A 22 -28.82 -24.78 7.91
CA GLY A 22 -30.24 -24.95 8.23
C GLY A 22 -31.11 -23.79 7.75
N LEU A 23 -30.52 -22.62 7.45
CA LEU A 23 -31.21 -21.38 7.10
C LEU A 23 -30.76 -20.81 5.74
N SER A 24 -30.18 -21.64 4.87
CA SER A 24 -29.59 -21.23 3.60
C SER A 24 -30.53 -20.43 2.70
N ASP A 25 -31.82 -20.77 2.76
CA ASP A 25 -32.86 -20.20 1.90
C ASP A 25 -33.36 -18.83 2.41
N PHE A 26 -32.99 -18.45 3.64
CA PHE A 26 -33.47 -17.24 4.29
C PHE A 26 -32.39 -16.17 4.47
N VAL A 27 -31.13 -16.60 4.64
CA VAL A 27 -30.04 -15.68 4.92
C VAL A 27 -29.66 -14.84 3.70
N ASN A 28 -29.24 -13.60 3.95
CA ASN A 28 -28.61 -12.77 2.96
C ASN A 28 -27.12 -13.12 2.85
N TRP A 29 -26.78 -13.90 1.82
CA TRP A 29 -25.41 -14.39 1.56
C TRP A 29 -24.36 -13.29 1.46
N ARG A 30 -24.70 -12.12 0.90
CA ARG A 30 -23.78 -10.98 0.85
C ARG A 30 -23.35 -10.51 2.24
N TYR A 31 -24.27 -10.45 3.21
CA TYR A 31 -23.92 -10.10 4.59
C TYR A 31 -23.17 -11.23 5.29
N VAL A 32 -23.54 -12.48 5.02
CA VAL A 32 -22.85 -13.66 5.58
C VAL A 32 -21.37 -13.68 5.16
N PHE A 33 -21.08 -13.57 3.86
CA PHE A 33 -19.70 -13.50 3.34
C PHE A 33 -18.93 -12.26 3.78
N GLN A 34 -19.61 -11.20 4.22
CA GLN A 34 -18.94 -10.00 4.71
C GLN A 34 -18.59 -10.06 6.20
N HIS A 35 -19.42 -10.70 7.02
CA HIS A 35 -19.37 -10.56 8.47
C HIS A 35 -19.07 -11.85 9.25
N SER A 36 -19.27 -13.02 8.64
CA SER A 36 -18.98 -14.30 9.28
C SER A 36 -17.63 -14.84 8.80
N PRO A 37 -16.76 -15.37 9.69
CA PRO A 37 -15.56 -16.08 9.28
C PRO A 37 -15.96 -17.49 8.80
N LEU A 38 -15.88 -17.72 7.50
CA LEU A 38 -16.27 -19.00 6.89
C LEU A 38 -15.05 -19.81 6.50
N SER A 39 -15.18 -21.12 6.56
CA SER A 39 -14.21 -22.05 5.98
C SER A 39 -14.27 -22.01 4.47
N GLU A 40 -13.14 -22.28 3.83
CA GLU A 40 -13.05 -22.28 2.36
C GLU A 40 -13.93 -23.35 1.73
N VAL A 41 -14.07 -24.52 2.37
CA VAL A 41 -14.99 -25.58 1.93
C VAL A 41 -16.44 -25.09 1.93
N PHE A 42 -16.82 -24.34 2.97
CA PHE A 42 -18.17 -23.78 3.03
C PHE A 42 -18.38 -22.68 1.99
N ILE A 43 -17.38 -21.83 1.77
CA ILE A 43 -17.43 -20.81 0.71
C ILE A 43 -17.62 -21.49 -0.65
N GLU A 44 -16.85 -22.53 -0.96
CA GLU A 44 -16.96 -23.24 -2.24
C GLU A 44 -18.31 -23.92 -2.47
N GLU A 45 -18.99 -24.33 -1.39
CA GLU A 45 -20.28 -24.99 -1.47
C GLU A 45 -21.43 -24.01 -1.77
N TYR A 46 -21.34 -22.78 -1.27
CA TYR A 46 -22.45 -21.82 -1.30
C TYR A 46 -22.21 -20.57 -2.14
N ALA A 47 -20.95 -20.24 -2.48
CA ALA A 47 -20.63 -19.06 -3.24
C ALA A 47 -21.12 -19.18 -4.69
N THR A 48 -21.65 -18.07 -5.19
CA THR A 48 -21.94 -17.88 -6.61
C THR A 48 -20.87 -16.99 -7.26
N GLU A 49 -20.89 -16.88 -8.59
CA GLU A 49 -19.95 -16.00 -9.34
C GLU A 49 -20.00 -14.54 -8.87
N GLU A 50 -21.16 -14.05 -8.41
CA GLU A 50 -21.34 -12.67 -7.97
C GLU A 50 -20.74 -12.40 -6.57
N ASP A 51 -20.64 -13.45 -5.73
CA ASP A 51 -20.19 -13.35 -4.35
C ASP A 51 -18.68 -13.14 -4.23
N TRP A 52 -17.91 -13.56 -5.24
CA TRP A 52 -16.45 -13.55 -5.19
C TRP A 52 -15.84 -12.16 -5.00
N SER A 53 -16.57 -11.09 -5.33
CA SER A 53 -16.18 -9.72 -4.99
C SER A 53 -16.12 -9.46 -3.48
N ILE A 54 -17.12 -9.93 -2.74
CA ILE A 54 -17.21 -9.80 -1.28
C ILE A 54 -16.23 -10.78 -0.63
N ILE A 55 -16.20 -12.02 -1.12
CA ILE A 55 -15.32 -13.07 -0.60
C ILE A 55 -13.84 -12.65 -0.72
N SER A 56 -13.40 -12.18 -1.90
CA SER A 56 -12.01 -11.73 -2.13
C SER A 56 -11.58 -10.62 -1.18
N ARG A 57 -12.52 -9.77 -0.74
CA ARG A 57 -12.26 -8.64 0.14
C ARG A 57 -12.30 -9.00 1.63
N PHE A 58 -13.28 -9.78 2.05
CA PHE A 58 -13.62 -9.93 3.47
C PHE A 58 -13.29 -11.30 4.06
N GLN A 59 -13.23 -12.35 3.24
CA GLN A 59 -12.86 -13.67 3.71
C GLN A 59 -11.34 -13.85 3.70
N LYS A 60 -10.85 -14.72 4.59
CA LYS A 60 -9.44 -15.11 4.60
C LYS A 60 -9.26 -16.30 3.67
N LEU A 61 -8.62 -16.05 2.54
CA LEU A 61 -8.37 -17.08 1.54
C LEU A 61 -6.91 -17.56 1.63
N SER A 62 -6.72 -18.86 1.42
CA SER A 62 -5.44 -19.51 1.20
C SER A 62 -5.06 -19.41 -0.27
N GLU A 63 -3.76 -19.42 -0.56
CA GLU A 63 -3.27 -19.39 -1.94
C GLU A 63 -3.73 -20.60 -2.77
N SER A 64 -3.96 -21.76 -2.14
CA SER A 64 -4.53 -22.92 -2.82
C SER A 64 -5.98 -22.71 -3.26
N SER A 65 -6.78 -22.05 -2.44
CA SER A 65 -8.17 -21.73 -2.77
C SER A 65 -8.24 -20.59 -3.79
N MET A 66 -7.30 -19.64 -3.72
CA MET A 66 -7.16 -18.63 -4.78
C MET A 66 -6.76 -19.27 -6.13
N ASP A 67 -5.82 -20.22 -6.12
CA ASP A 67 -5.43 -20.96 -7.33
C ASP A 67 -6.61 -21.72 -7.95
N LYS A 68 -7.43 -22.38 -7.11
CA LYS A 68 -8.57 -23.16 -7.57
C LYS A 68 -9.66 -22.30 -8.20
N ASN A 69 -9.86 -21.08 -7.68
CA ASN A 69 -10.95 -20.18 -8.07
C ASN A 69 -10.46 -18.97 -8.90
N GLU A 70 -9.28 -19.08 -9.54
CA GLU A 70 -8.57 -18.01 -10.26
C GLU A 70 -9.45 -17.11 -11.14
N LYS A 71 -10.42 -17.71 -11.83
CA LYS A 71 -11.28 -17.05 -12.82
C LYS A 71 -12.38 -16.19 -12.19
N ASP A 72 -12.83 -16.54 -11.00
CA ASP A 72 -13.95 -15.88 -10.33
C ASP A 72 -13.46 -14.75 -9.40
N LEU A 73 -12.20 -14.83 -8.98
CA LEU A 73 -11.59 -13.88 -8.06
C LEU A 73 -11.55 -12.47 -8.62
N LYS A 74 -11.81 -11.51 -7.72
CA LYS A 74 -11.58 -10.08 -8.00
C LYS A 74 -10.16 -9.73 -7.60
N TRP A 75 -9.24 -9.86 -8.55
CA TRP A 75 -7.80 -9.68 -8.35
C TRP A 75 -7.40 -8.34 -7.75
N SER A 76 -8.07 -7.24 -8.11
CA SER A 76 -7.83 -5.94 -7.49
C SER A 76 -8.16 -5.92 -5.99
N ASP A 77 -9.22 -6.64 -5.58
CA ASP A 77 -9.57 -6.78 -4.17
C ASP A 77 -8.57 -7.70 -3.46
N LEU A 78 -8.14 -8.80 -4.09
CA LEU A 78 -7.09 -9.66 -3.53
C LEU A 78 -5.79 -8.89 -3.28
N CYS A 79 -5.32 -8.12 -4.28
CA CYS A 79 -4.11 -7.32 -4.17
C CYS A 79 -4.16 -6.28 -3.05
N ARG A 80 -5.36 -5.82 -2.67
CA ARG A 80 -5.56 -4.81 -1.63
C ARG A 80 -5.77 -5.42 -0.24
N PHE A 81 -6.55 -6.49 -0.14
CA PHE A 81 -7.09 -6.96 1.14
C PHE A 81 -6.50 -8.31 1.59
N GLN A 82 -5.97 -9.11 0.67
CA GLN A 82 -5.32 -10.38 1.01
C GLN A 82 -3.81 -10.20 1.13
N LYS A 83 -3.18 -10.97 2.02
CA LYS A 83 -1.73 -11.07 2.09
C LYS A 83 -1.27 -12.22 1.20
N MET A 84 -0.57 -11.90 0.12
CA MET A 84 -0.04 -12.89 -0.83
C MET A 84 1.47 -13.05 -0.66
N SER A 85 1.98 -14.26 -0.82
CA SER A 85 3.40 -14.51 -0.92
C SER A 85 3.94 -13.98 -2.25
N GLU A 86 5.23 -13.64 -2.27
CA GLU A 86 5.89 -13.25 -3.52
C GLU A 86 5.89 -14.36 -4.57
N MET A 87 5.94 -15.63 -4.15
CA MET A 87 5.90 -16.76 -5.07
C MET A 87 4.54 -16.84 -5.77
N PHE A 88 3.45 -16.66 -5.01
CA PHE A 88 2.11 -16.61 -5.56
C PHE A 88 1.92 -15.42 -6.50
N MET A 89 2.37 -14.22 -6.10
CA MET A 89 2.34 -13.04 -6.97
C MET A 89 3.12 -13.27 -8.29
N VAL A 90 4.28 -13.93 -8.22
CA VAL A 90 5.09 -14.23 -9.41
C VAL A 90 4.44 -15.27 -10.31
N LYS A 91 3.63 -16.19 -9.77
CA LYS A 91 2.86 -17.15 -10.56
C LYS A 91 1.73 -16.45 -11.35
N HIS A 92 1.16 -15.38 -10.80
CA HIS A 92 -0.07 -14.74 -11.29
C HIS A 92 0.10 -13.31 -11.79
N LEU A 93 1.28 -12.96 -12.29
CA LEU A 93 1.68 -11.58 -12.62
C LEU A 93 0.73 -10.83 -13.55
N ASP A 94 0.03 -11.54 -14.43
CA ASP A 94 -0.84 -10.97 -15.46
C ASP A 94 -2.21 -10.57 -14.92
N PHE A 95 -2.59 -11.07 -13.74
CA PHE A 95 -3.84 -10.73 -13.08
C PHE A 95 -3.69 -9.62 -12.03
N LEU A 96 -2.46 -9.36 -11.57
CA LEU A 96 -2.22 -8.42 -10.48
C LEU A 96 -2.54 -6.98 -10.87
N ASP A 97 -3.28 -6.29 -9.99
CA ASP A 97 -3.35 -4.84 -9.97
C ASP A 97 -2.05 -4.30 -9.34
N TRP A 98 -1.13 -3.85 -10.18
CA TRP A 98 0.19 -3.41 -9.73
C TRP A 98 0.18 -2.14 -8.88
N THR A 99 -0.82 -1.28 -9.03
CA THR A 99 -1.01 -0.11 -8.15
C THR A 99 -1.41 -0.58 -6.75
N ALA A 100 -2.34 -1.54 -6.65
CA ALA A 100 -2.72 -2.12 -5.37
C ALA A 100 -1.55 -2.90 -4.74
N VAL A 101 -0.78 -3.65 -5.53
CA VAL A 101 0.43 -4.37 -5.08
C VAL A 101 1.45 -3.39 -4.49
N SER A 102 1.77 -2.30 -5.19
CA SER A 102 2.72 -1.28 -4.73
C SER A 102 2.36 -0.67 -3.38
N HIS A 103 1.06 -0.50 -3.10
CA HIS A 103 0.58 0.17 -1.90
C HIS A 103 0.34 -0.79 -0.73
N HIS A 104 -0.29 -1.94 -0.99
CA HIS A 104 -0.88 -2.77 0.06
C HIS A 104 -0.10 -4.05 0.34
N GLN A 105 0.71 -4.54 -0.60
CA GLN A 105 1.55 -5.72 -0.37
C GLN A 105 2.89 -5.32 0.25
N THR A 106 3.48 -6.22 1.02
CA THR A 106 4.86 -6.06 1.51
C THR A 106 5.80 -6.73 0.53
N LEU A 107 6.64 -5.95 -0.15
CA LEU A 107 7.53 -6.43 -1.19
C LEU A 107 8.98 -6.45 -0.68
N SER A 108 9.70 -7.53 -0.97
CA SER A 108 11.16 -7.53 -0.84
C SER A 108 11.77 -6.65 -1.93
N GLU A 109 12.96 -6.12 -1.64
CA GLU A 109 13.72 -5.34 -2.61
C GLU A 109 14.04 -6.13 -3.89
N ARG A 110 14.14 -7.46 -3.79
CA ARG A 110 14.31 -8.34 -4.96
C ARG A 110 13.11 -8.26 -5.90
N ILE A 111 11.88 -8.27 -5.37
CA ILE A 111 10.65 -8.13 -6.17
C ILE A 111 10.53 -6.71 -6.71
N ILE A 112 10.81 -5.70 -5.87
CA ILE A 112 10.78 -4.30 -6.32
C ILE A 112 11.74 -4.08 -7.50
N LYS A 113 12.97 -4.58 -7.39
CA LYS A 113 13.98 -4.51 -8.46
C LYS A 113 13.54 -5.26 -9.71
N LYS A 114 12.99 -6.47 -9.55
CA LYS A 114 12.59 -7.31 -10.69
C LYS A 114 11.41 -6.72 -11.47
N TYR A 115 10.48 -6.06 -10.81
CA TYR A 115 9.25 -5.55 -11.41
C TYR A 115 9.12 -4.03 -11.36
N LEU A 116 10.26 -3.34 -11.38
CA LEU A 116 10.34 -1.88 -11.28
C LEU A 116 9.43 -1.17 -12.30
N GLU A 117 9.34 -1.69 -13.54
CA GLU A 117 8.48 -1.12 -14.60
C GLU A 117 6.99 -1.32 -14.42
N LYS A 118 6.58 -2.30 -13.60
CA LYS A 118 5.17 -2.54 -13.31
C LYS A 118 4.71 -1.80 -12.06
N LEU A 119 5.61 -1.61 -11.10
CA LEU A 119 5.31 -0.96 -9.83
C LEU A 119 5.11 0.55 -10.00
N ASP A 120 4.07 1.06 -9.34
CA ASP A 120 3.92 2.48 -9.09
C ASP A 120 4.98 2.93 -8.08
N MET A 121 5.99 3.67 -8.56
CA MET A 121 7.13 4.08 -7.75
C MET A 121 6.83 5.22 -6.77
N TYR A 122 5.76 6.01 -7.03
CA TYR A 122 5.28 6.99 -6.06
C TYR A 122 4.74 6.27 -4.83
N LEU A 123 3.88 5.25 -5.04
CA LEU A 123 3.36 4.42 -3.95
C LEU A 123 4.47 3.60 -3.27
N VAL A 124 5.42 3.06 -4.02
CA VAL A 124 6.59 2.37 -3.42
C VAL A 124 7.37 3.30 -2.49
N SER A 125 7.57 4.55 -2.88
CA SER A 125 8.31 5.55 -2.08
C SER A 125 7.65 5.84 -0.73
N SER A 126 6.31 5.84 -0.66
CA SER A 126 5.57 6.09 0.58
C SER A 126 5.26 4.85 1.40
N SER A 127 5.09 3.69 0.77
CA SER A 127 4.43 2.53 1.39
C SER A 127 5.35 1.34 1.63
N GLN A 128 6.43 1.19 0.83
CA GLN A 128 7.39 0.11 1.02
C GLN A 128 8.51 0.53 1.98
N LYS A 129 9.12 -0.43 2.65
CA LYS A 129 10.34 -0.20 3.43
C LYS A 129 11.56 -0.40 2.53
N LEU A 130 12.24 0.69 2.21
CA LEU A 130 13.43 0.66 1.36
C LEU A 130 14.69 0.83 2.20
N SER A 131 15.70 -0.01 1.95
CA SER A 131 17.06 0.24 2.42
C SER A 131 17.69 1.38 1.63
N GLU A 132 18.70 2.01 2.21
CA GLU A 132 19.46 3.05 1.51
C GLU A 132 20.10 2.57 0.20
N ASN A 133 20.55 1.31 0.15
CA ASN A 133 21.10 0.73 -1.07
C ASN A 133 20.05 0.66 -2.18
N MET A 134 18.83 0.26 -1.83
CA MET A 134 17.74 0.24 -2.78
C MET A 134 17.33 1.65 -3.22
N MET A 135 17.36 2.62 -2.29
CA MET A 135 17.11 4.02 -2.62
C MET A 135 18.15 4.61 -3.58
N ARG A 136 19.43 4.24 -3.44
CA ARG A 136 20.50 4.58 -4.40
C ARG A 136 20.24 3.94 -5.76
N GLU A 137 19.91 2.65 -5.78
CA GLU A 137 19.71 1.92 -7.03
C GLU A 137 18.50 2.48 -7.82
N CYS A 138 17.43 2.85 -7.11
CA CYS A 138 16.20 3.35 -7.71
C CYS A 138 16.13 4.90 -7.76
N GLU A 139 17.23 5.61 -7.52
CA GLU A 139 17.27 7.06 -7.27
C GLU A 139 16.43 7.89 -8.26
N GLY A 140 16.53 7.57 -9.55
CA GLY A 140 15.87 8.30 -10.63
C GLY A 140 14.36 8.08 -10.74
N ARG A 141 13.79 7.16 -9.96
CA ARG A 141 12.36 6.79 -10.00
C ARG A 141 11.62 7.06 -8.71
N LEU A 142 12.33 7.42 -7.64
CA LEU A 142 11.73 7.66 -6.34
C LEU A 142 11.25 9.09 -6.20
N ASP A 143 10.13 9.26 -5.51
CA ASP A 143 9.68 10.57 -5.06
C ASP A 143 10.45 10.94 -3.78
N TRP A 144 11.44 11.83 -3.92
CA TRP A 144 12.33 12.18 -2.81
C TRP A 144 11.66 12.93 -1.66
N LYS A 145 10.52 13.57 -1.92
CA LYS A 145 9.70 14.16 -0.86
C LYS A 145 9.07 13.03 -0.03
N LEU A 146 8.47 12.03 -0.68
CA LEU A 146 7.93 10.86 0.03
C LEU A 146 9.03 10.05 0.72
N ILE A 147 10.18 9.86 0.09
CA ILE A 147 11.34 9.20 0.71
C ILE A 147 11.71 9.92 2.01
N THR A 148 11.84 11.24 1.96
CA THR A 148 12.17 12.05 3.14
C THR A 148 11.10 11.91 4.23
N GLN A 149 9.83 11.80 3.86
CA GLN A 149 8.72 11.71 4.81
C GLN A 149 8.62 10.33 5.47
N TYR A 150 8.72 9.26 4.69
CA TYR A 150 8.32 7.92 5.11
C TYR A 150 9.48 6.96 5.34
N GLN A 151 10.63 7.16 4.70
CA GLN A 151 11.78 6.25 4.84
C GLN A 151 12.69 6.63 6.01
N SER A 152 13.50 5.68 6.44
CA SER A 152 14.55 5.85 7.45
C SER A 152 15.91 5.81 6.76
N PHE A 153 16.75 6.79 7.05
CA PHE A 153 18.12 6.90 6.54
C PHE A 153 18.96 7.75 7.50
N ASP A 154 20.27 7.61 7.41
CA ASP A 154 21.21 8.28 8.32
C ASP A 154 21.72 9.64 7.81
N GLU A 155 22.57 10.27 8.62
CA GLU A 155 23.23 11.54 8.32
C GLU A 155 24.08 11.48 7.05
N LYS A 156 24.79 10.37 6.85
CA LYS A 156 25.69 10.17 5.71
C LYS A 156 24.87 10.10 4.43
N PHE A 157 23.77 9.35 4.42
CA PHE A 157 22.82 9.32 3.33
C PHE A 157 22.22 10.70 3.07
N SER A 158 21.89 11.43 4.15
CA SER A 158 21.33 12.78 4.03
C SER A 158 22.30 13.75 3.32
N LEU A 159 23.61 13.64 3.59
CA LEU A 159 24.64 14.41 2.90
C LEU A 159 24.83 14.00 1.44
N GLU A 160 24.79 12.70 1.17
CA GLU A 160 24.89 12.13 -0.18
C GLU A 160 23.77 12.68 -1.08
N PHE A 161 22.54 12.68 -0.57
CA PHE A 161 21.33 13.09 -1.31
C PHE A 161 20.80 14.47 -0.95
N GLN A 162 21.66 15.35 -0.42
CA GLN A 162 21.27 16.67 0.10
C GLN A 162 20.51 17.57 -0.87
N ASN A 163 20.66 17.39 -2.17
CA ASN A 163 19.96 18.21 -3.17
C ASN A 163 18.58 17.65 -3.54
N LYS A 164 18.21 16.49 -2.99
CA LYS A 164 16.95 15.79 -3.29
C LYS A 164 16.03 15.70 -2.09
N ILE A 165 16.60 15.48 -0.91
CA ILE A 165 15.83 15.36 0.33
C ILE A 165 15.21 16.69 0.74
N ASP A 166 14.03 16.61 1.34
CA ASP A 166 13.31 17.78 1.85
C ASP A 166 13.87 18.20 3.22
N TRP A 167 14.88 19.07 3.22
CA TRP A 167 15.50 19.59 4.45
C TRP A 167 14.49 20.29 5.37
N CYS A 168 13.53 21.03 4.81
CA CYS A 168 12.49 21.67 5.61
C CYS A 168 11.69 20.63 6.40
N TYR A 169 11.36 19.49 5.78
CA TYR A 169 10.70 18.39 6.46
C TYR A 169 11.59 17.77 7.54
N ILE A 170 12.87 17.55 7.27
CA ILE A 170 13.81 16.98 8.25
C ILE A 170 13.88 17.87 9.50
N PHE A 171 14.11 19.17 9.33
CA PHE A 171 14.17 20.10 10.47
C PHE A 171 12.89 20.15 11.29
N LYS A 172 11.73 20.04 10.62
CA LYS A 172 10.44 20.15 11.28
C LYS A 172 10.01 18.86 11.98
N TYR A 173 10.37 17.69 11.45
CA TYR A 173 9.79 16.42 11.87
C TYR A 173 10.80 15.28 12.12
N LYS A 174 12.01 15.34 11.57
CA LYS A 174 13.03 14.28 11.68
C LYS A 174 14.37 14.80 12.23
N LEU A 175 14.36 15.84 13.06
CA LEU A 175 15.58 16.45 13.62
C LEU A 175 16.50 15.42 14.31
N HIS A 176 15.92 14.38 14.91
CA HIS A 176 16.62 13.30 15.62
C HIS A 176 17.54 12.43 14.76
N ILE A 177 17.42 12.49 13.42
CA ILE A 177 18.34 11.77 12.53
C ILE A 177 19.68 12.48 12.36
N LEU A 178 19.81 13.72 12.88
CA LEU A 178 20.99 14.56 12.75
C LEU A 178 21.58 14.89 14.13
N SER A 179 22.87 14.65 14.28
CA SER A 179 23.67 14.92 15.47
C SER A 179 24.07 16.40 15.55
N ASP A 180 24.41 16.85 16.76
CA ASP A 180 24.93 18.21 16.96
C ASP A 180 26.23 18.46 16.17
N GLU A 181 27.07 17.42 16.06
CA GLU A 181 28.30 17.47 15.26
C GLU A 181 27.97 17.71 13.78
N PHE A 182 27.00 16.97 13.24
CA PHE A 182 26.53 17.16 11.87
C PHE A 182 26.11 18.60 11.59
N TYR A 183 25.29 19.18 12.47
CA TYR A 183 24.88 20.58 12.33
C TYR A 183 26.07 21.52 12.35
N SER A 184 26.96 21.36 13.33
CA SER A 184 28.12 22.24 13.48
C SER A 184 28.99 22.26 12.21
N LEU A 185 29.13 21.11 11.54
CA LEU A 185 29.96 20.95 10.37
C LEU A 185 29.26 21.37 9.07
N HIS A 186 27.93 21.22 8.99
CA HIS A 186 27.19 21.34 7.72
C HIS A 186 26.15 22.46 7.67
N TYR A 187 25.87 23.19 8.76
CA TYR A 187 24.81 24.20 8.81
C TYR A 187 24.89 25.24 7.68
N ARG A 188 26.09 25.72 7.33
CA ARG A 188 26.26 26.72 6.26
C ARG A 188 25.73 26.20 4.93
N LYS A 189 26.07 24.95 4.60
CA LYS A 189 25.66 24.31 3.35
C LYS A 189 24.15 24.12 3.32
N ILE A 190 23.58 23.66 4.42
CA ILE A 190 22.14 23.42 4.53
C ILE A 190 21.37 24.74 4.45
N VAL A 191 21.83 25.80 5.12
CA VAL A 191 21.24 27.15 5.00
C VAL A 191 21.29 27.65 3.55
N CYS A 192 22.39 27.46 2.84
CA CYS A 192 22.46 27.81 1.42
C CYS A 192 21.45 27.02 0.56
N ILE A 193 21.26 25.72 0.83
CA ILE A 193 20.26 24.88 0.13
C ILE A 193 18.85 25.43 0.40
N LEU A 194 18.53 25.74 1.65
CA LEU A 194 17.23 26.30 2.03
C LEU A 194 16.99 27.66 1.37
N LEU A 195 17.98 28.56 1.38
CA LEU A 195 17.89 29.86 0.72
C LEU A 195 17.71 29.70 -0.80
N ALA A 196 18.44 28.80 -1.45
CA ALA A 196 18.27 28.52 -2.87
C ALA A 196 16.86 27.98 -3.19
N ALA A 197 16.33 27.09 -2.34
CA ALA A 197 14.97 26.58 -2.49
C ALA A 197 13.92 27.70 -2.39
N ILE A 198 14.08 28.63 -1.44
CA ILE A 198 13.21 29.81 -1.31
C ILE A 198 13.31 30.70 -2.56
N CYS A 199 14.53 31.02 -3.00
CA CYS A 199 14.73 31.86 -4.19
C CYS A 199 14.10 31.26 -5.46
N ASN A 200 14.11 29.93 -5.60
CA ASN A 200 13.51 29.25 -6.75
C ASN A 200 11.98 29.16 -6.69
N GLN A 201 11.37 29.29 -5.51
CA GLN A 201 9.91 29.32 -5.33
C GLN A 201 9.32 30.73 -5.47
N VAL A 202 10.15 31.76 -5.33
CA VAL A 202 9.74 33.17 -5.46
C VAL A 202 10.08 33.66 -6.87
N SER A 203 9.09 33.85 -7.74
CA SER A 203 9.31 34.65 -8.94
C SER A 203 9.53 36.09 -8.48
N PHE A 204 10.74 36.61 -8.63
CA PHE A 204 10.97 38.03 -8.41
C PHE A 204 10.17 38.80 -9.47
N TYR A 205 9.15 39.53 -9.03
CA TYR A 205 8.52 40.56 -9.86
C TYR A 205 9.59 41.62 -10.12
N ASP A 206 10.02 41.76 -11.37
CA ASP A 206 10.95 42.80 -11.80
C ASP A 206 10.19 44.10 -12.03
N PRO A 207 10.30 45.12 -11.16
CA PRO A 207 9.58 46.38 -11.33
C PRO A 207 10.13 47.24 -12.48
N LEU A 208 11.27 46.85 -13.08
CA LEU A 208 11.91 47.59 -14.17
C LEU A 208 11.46 47.11 -15.55
N ASN A 209 10.78 45.96 -15.64
CA ASN A 209 10.11 45.48 -16.83
C ASN A 209 8.60 45.60 -16.63
N GLY A 210 8.07 46.82 -16.74
CA GLY A 210 6.63 47.07 -16.78
C GLY A 210 5.95 46.40 -17.99
N PRO A 211 4.60 46.33 -18.01
CA PRO A 211 3.83 45.67 -19.07
C PRO A 211 4.09 46.24 -20.46
#